data_AF-A0A9R1JGI4-F1
#
_entry.id   AF-A0A9R1JGI4-F1
#
_cell.length_a   1.000
_cell.length_b   1.000
_cell.length_c   1.000
_cell.angle_alpha   90.00
_cell.angle_beta   90.00
_cell.angle_gamma   90.00
#
_symmetry.space_group_name_H-M   'P 1'
#
loop_
_entity.id
_entity.type
_entity.pdbx_description
1 polymer ?
#
loop_
_entity_poly.entity_id
_entity_poly.type
_entity_poly.pdbx_seq_one_letter_code
_entity_poly.pdbx_strand_id
1 'polypeptide(L)'
;MATGTGGRPATMRAVQYSGYGGGSAALKYVEIPVPSLKKGEVLIKVEAASINPADCRIQKGLLRPFVPKFPFIPVTDVAGEIIEIGSAVQQFKVGDKVVSKLIFWKAGGLAEYVAASESITVPLPAGVSSADAAGLPVAGLTALQAVKAIGTKFDGTGVGSNILITAASGGIGSYAVQLAKLGNHNVTATCGARNLELVADIGADEALDYKTPEGAALKNSSGKKYDYIVNTTNGGKWSAFKPSLSSHGRVVDVAPNFGNFVASILTLFSKKKLSTVILSLGMEDLRFLLELVKERKLKTVIDSRHPFEKAADAWEKSLSSHATGKVIVEM
;
A
#
# COMPACT_ATOMS: atom_id res chain seq x y z
N MET A 1 9.56 32.52 -26.30
CA MET A 1 11.01 32.35 -26.05
C MET A 1 11.24 32.44 -24.54
N ALA A 2 11.37 31.27 -23.90
CA ALA A 2 11.96 30.98 -22.58
C ALA A 2 11.36 29.64 -22.09
N THR A 3 11.58 28.57 -22.85
CA THR A 3 11.36 27.20 -22.37
C THR A 3 12.54 26.84 -21.49
N GLY A 4 12.36 26.87 -20.17
CA GLY A 4 13.38 26.43 -19.21
C GLY A 4 13.64 24.94 -19.35
N THR A 5 14.52 24.56 -20.26
CA THR A 5 15.11 23.22 -20.33
C THR A 5 16.11 23.10 -19.20
N GLY A 6 15.66 22.77 -17.99
CA GLY A 6 16.53 22.24 -16.96
C GLY A 6 17.08 20.91 -17.48
N GLY A 7 18.33 20.91 -17.95
CA GLY A 7 18.96 19.72 -18.51
C GLY A 7 18.98 18.57 -17.49
N ARG A 8 18.92 17.33 -18.00
CA ARG A 8 19.06 16.11 -17.21
C ARG A 8 20.35 16.17 -16.37
N PRO A 9 20.30 16.04 -15.04
CA PRO A 9 21.51 16.04 -14.24
C PRO A 9 22.34 14.77 -14.50
N ALA A 10 23.66 14.88 -14.37
CA ALA A 10 24.57 13.74 -14.55
C ALA A 10 24.48 12.77 -13.36
N THR A 11 24.36 13.31 -12.15
CA THR A 11 24.27 12.59 -10.89
C THR A 11 22.99 12.92 -10.13
N MET A 12 22.66 12.09 -9.16
CA MET A 12 21.54 12.24 -8.24
C MET A 12 21.90 11.69 -6.86
N ARG A 13 21.20 12.18 -5.84
CA ARG A 13 21.21 11.60 -4.50
C ARG A 13 20.28 10.38 -4.45
N ALA A 14 20.74 9.34 -3.77
CA ALA A 14 19.96 8.13 -3.51
C ALA A 14 20.27 7.56 -2.12
N VAL A 15 19.37 6.75 -1.59
CA VAL A 15 19.57 5.94 -0.39
C VAL A 15 19.58 4.48 -0.78
N GLN A 16 20.66 3.78 -0.46
CA GLN A 16 20.83 2.36 -0.79
C GLN A 16 21.35 1.53 0.38
N TYR A 17 21.25 0.21 0.27
CA TYR A 17 21.94 -0.74 1.16
C TYR A 17 22.69 -1.80 0.35
N SER A 18 23.77 -2.34 0.93
CA SER A 18 24.70 -3.26 0.24
C SER A 18 24.61 -4.71 0.73
N GLY A 19 23.68 -5.00 1.63
CA GLY A 19 23.47 -6.34 2.17
C GLY A 19 22.08 -6.49 2.79
N TYR A 20 21.73 -7.73 3.10
CA TYR A 20 20.49 -8.02 3.84
C TYR A 20 20.63 -7.64 5.32
N GLY A 21 19.54 -7.24 5.94
CA GLY A 21 19.47 -6.87 7.36
C GLY A 21 20.00 -5.47 7.65
N GLY A 22 20.34 -5.23 8.92
CA GLY A 22 20.89 -3.96 9.40
C GLY A 22 19.89 -2.79 9.55
N GLY A 23 18.64 -2.96 9.09
CA GLY A 23 17.56 -2.00 9.33
C GLY A 23 17.86 -0.62 8.76
N SER A 24 17.44 0.42 9.47
CA SER A 24 17.71 1.83 9.14
C SER A 24 19.21 2.14 9.13
N ALA A 25 20.01 1.55 10.03
CA ALA A 25 21.47 1.79 10.13
C ALA A 25 22.28 1.29 8.92
N ALA A 26 21.74 0.35 8.13
CA ALA A 26 22.35 -0.13 6.90
C ALA A 26 22.12 0.80 5.69
N LEU A 27 21.22 1.78 5.80
CA LEU A 27 20.95 2.74 4.73
C LEU A 27 22.13 3.71 4.58
N LYS A 28 22.53 3.94 3.34
CA LYS A 28 23.63 4.82 2.95
C LYS A 28 23.16 5.82 1.92
N TYR A 29 23.34 7.10 2.22
CA TYR A 29 23.17 8.20 1.28
C TYR A 29 24.37 8.22 0.35
N VAL A 30 24.10 8.25 -0.95
CA VAL A 30 25.11 8.21 -2.00
C VAL A 30 24.77 9.22 -3.09
N GLU A 31 25.79 9.68 -3.79
CA GLU A 31 25.65 10.39 -5.06
C GLU A 31 26.06 9.46 -6.19
N ILE A 32 25.16 9.21 -7.13
CA ILE A 32 25.31 8.23 -8.21
C ILE A 32 24.78 8.77 -9.53
N PRO A 33 25.14 8.21 -10.69
CA PRO A 33 24.59 8.65 -11.97
C PRO A 33 23.06 8.53 -12.05
N VAL A 34 22.40 9.49 -12.72
CA VAL A 34 20.97 9.39 -13.06
C VAL A 34 20.75 8.17 -13.99
N PRO A 35 19.78 7.29 -13.71
CA PRO A 35 19.59 6.05 -14.46
C PRO A 35 19.32 6.31 -15.94
N SER A 36 19.98 5.56 -16.83
CA SER A 36 19.70 5.60 -18.27
C SER A 36 18.30 5.09 -18.57
N LEU A 37 17.66 5.68 -19.58
CA LEU A 37 16.27 5.42 -19.91
C LEU A 37 16.16 4.43 -21.06
N LYS A 38 15.35 3.37 -20.90
CA LYS A 38 15.02 2.48 -22.03
C LYS A 38 13.89 3.05 -22.87
N LYS A 39 13.73 2.51 -24.08
CA LYS A 39 12.74 3.00 -25.06
C LYS A 39 11.32 3.10 -24.50
N GLY A 40 10.86 2.15 -23.68
CA GLY A 40 9.51 2.14 -23.09
C GLY A 40 9.43 2.64 -21.64
N GLU A 41 10.43 3.38 -21.18
CA GLU A 41 10.50 3.90 -19.81
C GLU A 41 10.35 5.42 -19.81
N VAL A 42 9.88 5.96 -18.69
CA VAL A 42 9.86 7.39 -18.35
C VAL A 42 10.82 7.64 -17.19
N LEU A 43 11.52 8.77 -17.22
CA LEU A 43 12.36 9.23 -16.11
C LEU A 43 11.54 10.17 -15.25
N ILE A 44 11.24 9.74 -14.03
CA ILE A 44 10.44 10.49 -13.08
C ILE A 44 11.41 11.21 -12.13
N LYS A 45 11.31 12.54 -12.03
CA LYS A 45 11.80 13.30 -10.89
C LYS A 45 10.85 13.04 -9.74
N VAL A 46 11.31 12.27 -8.75
CA VAL A 46 10.49 11.84 -7.62
C VAL A 46 10.22 13.05 -6.73
N GLU A 47 8.97 13.23 -6.34
CA GLU A 47 8.56 14.28 -5.39
C GLU A 47 8.18 13.67 -4.04
N ALA A 48 7.59 12.47 -4.08
CA ALA A 48 7.28 11.70 -2.90
C ALA A 48 7.42 10.20 -3.16
N ALA A 49 7.84 9.48 -2.13
CA ALA A 49 7.86 8.02 -2.10
C ALA A 49 7.23 7.49 -0.81
N SER A 50 6.63 6.31 -0.83
CA SER A 50 6.04 5.70 0.37
C SER A 50 6.74 4.41 0.76
N ILE A 51 7.24 4.36 2.00
CA ILE A 51 7.86 3.17 2.55
C ILE A 51 6.76 2.21 3.01
N ASN A 52 6.81 0.97 2.51
CA ASN A 52 5.93 -0.10 2.93
C ASN A 52 6.68 -1.11 3.82
N PRO A 53 5.98 -1.85 4.72
CA PRO A 53 6.59 -2.94 5.47
C PRO A 53 7.21 -4.02 4.59
N ALA A 54 6.72 -4.18 3.36
CA ALA A 54 7.30 -5.10 2.36
C ALA A 54 8.74 -4.71 1.99
N ASP A 55 9.05 -3.43 1.83
CA ASP A 55 10.40 -2.95 1.52
C ASP A 55 11.39 -3.36 2.63
N CYS A 56 10.98 -3.15 3.88
CA CYS A 56 11.78 -3.54 5.05
C CYS A 56 11.94 -5.06 5.17
N ARG A 57 10.91 -5.85 4.85
CA ARG A 57 10.99 -7.33 4.85
C ARG A 57 11.88 -7.85 3.73
N ILE A 58 11.91 -7.20 2.57
CA ILE A 58 12.84 -7.51 1.48
C ILE A 58 14.28 -7.27 1.92
N GLN A 59 14.57 -6.14 2.59
CA GLN A 59 15.89 -5.91 3.19
C GLN A 59 16.24 -7.02 4.20
N LYS A 60 15.28 -7.50 5.00
CA LYS A 60 15.48 -8.63 5.93
C LYS A 60 15.61 -10.00 5.26
N GLY A 61 15.40 -10.10 3.94
CA GLY A 61 15.61 -11.33 3.17
C GLY A 61 14.36 -12.13 2.82
N LEU A 62 13.17 -11.52 2.85
CA LEU A 62 11.90 -12.19 2.48
C LEU A 62 11.93 -12.88 1.11
N LEU A 63 12.71 -12.36 0.16
CA LEU A 63 12.78 -12.86 -1.22
C LEU A 63 14.16 -13.44 -1.58
N ARG A 64 14.92 -13.91 -0.58
CA ARG A 64 16.21 -14.57 -0.81
C ARG A 64 16.05 -15.86 -1.64
N PRO A 65 17.03 -16.19 -2.51
CA PRO A 65 18.19 -15.39 -2.91
C PRO A 65 17.89 -14.44 -4.09
N PHE A 66 16.63 -14.35 -4.55
CA PHE A 66 16.27 -13.70 -5.81
C PHE A 66 16.35 -12.17 -5.77
N VAL A 67 16.02 -11.55 -4.63
CA VAL A 67 15.93 -10.09 -4.49
C VAL A 67 16.42 -9.60 -3.12
N PRO A 68 17.18 -8.49 -3.05
CA PRO A 68 17.69 -7.70 -4.17
C PRO A 68 19.11 -8.10 -4.61
N LYS A 69 19.53 -7.57 -5.77
CA LYS A 69 20.95 -7.48 -6.14
C LYS A 69 21.53 -6.20 -5.53
N PHE A 70 22.74 -6.30 -4.96
CA PHE A 70 23.38 -5.19 -4.25
C PHE A 70 24.39 -4.44 -5.13
N PRO A 71 24.62 -3.14 -4.88
CA PRO A 71 23.85 -2.28 -3.96
C PRO A 71 22.42 -2.05 -4.47
N PHE A 72 21.48 -1.78 -3.56
CA PHE A 72 20.06 -1.69 -3.88
C PHE A 72 19.42 -0.44 -3.29
N ILE A 73 18.74 0.33 -4.15
CA ILE A 73 17.89 1.46 -3.77
C ILE A 73 16.48 0.91 -3.51
N PRO A 74 15.89 1.03 -2.31
CA PRO A 74 14.60 0.43 -2.03
C PRO A 74 13.42 1.35 -2.38
N VAL A 75 12.23 0.93 -1.96
CA VAL A 75 10.94 1.61 -2.11
C VAL A 75 10.36 1.52 -3.50
N THR A 76 9.09 1.10 -3.56
CA THR A 76 8.39 0.84 -4.80
C THR A 76 7.28 1.82 -5.14
N ASP A 77 6.75 2.55 -4.16
CA ASP A 77 5.67 3.49 -4.40
C ASP A 77 6.27 4.89 -4.57
N VAL A 78 6.10 5.49 -5.75
CA VAL A 78 6.64 6.83 -6.09
C VAL A 78 5.60 7.67 -6.81
N ALA A 79 5.65 8.98 -6.59
CA ALA A 79 4.93 9.98 -7.37
C ALA A 79 5.84 11.17 -7.66
N GLY A 80 5.64 11.81 -8.81
CA GLY A 80 6.45 12.95 -9.23
C GLY A 80 6.17 13.38 -10.66
N GLU A 81 7.16 13.97 -11.31
CA GLU A 81 7.03 14.57 -12.63
C GLU A 81 7.95 13.89 -13.65
N ILE A 82 7.46 13.66 -14.85
CA ILE A 82 8.28 13.13 -15.95
C ILE A 82 9.21 14.21 -16.48
N ILE A 83 10.52 13.96 -16.47
CA ILE A 83 11.53 14.88 -17.03
C ILE A 83 12.15 14.39 -18.34
N GLU A 84 12.02 13.11 -18.66
CA GLU A 84 12.51 12.50 -19.90
C GLU A 84 11.65 11.28 -20.26
N ILE A 85 11.45 11.02 -21.55
CA ILE A 85 10.70 9.86 -22.06
C ILE A 85 11.53 9.06 -23.05
N GLY A 86 11.40 7.74 -23.01
CA GLY A 86 11.98 6.85 -23.99
C GLY A 86 11.27 6.95 -25.34
N SER A 87 11.95 6.59 -26.42
CA SER A 87 11.45 6.76 -27.80
C SER A 87 10.25 5.89 -28.19
N ALA A 88 9.84 4.94 -27.34
CA ALA A 88 8.66 4.10 -27.54
C ALA A 88 7.52 4.41 -26.54
N VAL A 89 7.67 5.45 -25.71
CA VAL A 89 6.59 5.96 -24.84
C VAL A 89 5.56 6.68 -25.71
N GLN A 90 4.28 6.41 -25.46
CA GLN A 90 3.15 6.92 -26.24
C GLN A 90 2.09 7.63 -25.38
N GLN A 91 1.96 7.24 -24.10
CA GLN A 91 0.89 7.71 -23.20
C GLN A 91 1.26 8.95 -22.40
N PHE A 92 2.55 9.31 -22.37
CA PHE A 92 3.07 10.38 -21.51
C PHE A 92 3.97 11.35 -22.27
N LYS A 93 4.09 12.55 -21.72
CA LYS A 93 5.04 13.59 -22.14
C LYS A 93 5.81 14.15 -20.95
N VAL A 94 6.91 14.84 -21.25
CA VAL A 94 7.67 15.61 -20.25
C VAL A 94 6.76 16.67 -19.61
N GLY A 95 6.84 16.80 -18.29
CA GLY A 95 6.01 17.67 -17.46
C GLY A 95 4.75 17.00 -16.89
N ASP A 96 4.39 15.80 -17.34
CA ASP A 96 3.24 15.08 -16.77
C ASP A 96 3.54 14.66 -15.32
N LYS A 97 2.57 14.90 -14.44
CA LYS A 97 2.57 14.35 -13.08
C LYS A 97 2.07 12.91 -13.11
N VAL A 98 2.79 12.02 -12.43
CA VAL A 98 2.52 10.58 -12.45
C VAL A 98 2.73 9.92 -11.10
N VAL A 99 2.15 8.73 -10.95
CA VAL A 99 2.43 7.80 -9.85
C VAL A 99 2.74 6.43 -10.44
N SER A 100 3.68 5.72 -9.83
CA SER A 100 4.17 4.44 -10.31
C SER A 100 4.38 3.46 -9.15
N LYS A 101 4.01 2.21 -9.41
CA LYS A 101 4.31 1.06 -8.53
C LYS A 101 5.50 0.33 -9.14
N LEU A 102 6.70 0.65 -8.70
CA LEU A 102 7.93 0.02 -9.17
C LEU A 102 7.96 -1.49 -8.82
N ILE A 103 8.79 -2.23 -9.54
CA ILE A 103 8.96 -3.67 -9.33
C ILE A 103 10.04 -3.93 -8.28
N PHE A 104 9.76 -4.86 -7.35
CA PHE A 104 10.61 -5.08 -6.17
C PHE A 104 12.05 -5.51 -6.50
N TRP A 105 12.30 -6.14 -7.65
CA TRP A 105 13.66 -6.54 -8.06
C TRP A 105 14.46 -5.42 -8.75
N LYS A 106 13.86 -4.24 -8.99
CA LYS A 106 14.51 -3.04 -9.54
C LYS A 106 14.12 -1.77 -8.78
N ALA A 107 13.78 -1.85 -7.49
CA ALA A 107 13.28 -0.68 -6.78
C ALA A 107 14.30 0.47 -6.82
N GLY A 108 13.81 1.69 -6.66
CA GLY A 108 14.55 2.91 -6.94
C GLY A 108 13.88 4.15 -6.36
N GLY A 109 12.94 3.96 -5.44
CA GLY A 109 12.06 5.02 -4.97
C GLY A 109 12.67 5.92 -3.90
N LEU A 110 13.72 5.49 -3.20
CA LEU A 110 14.53 6.39 -2.38
C LEU A 110 15.68 7.01 -3.19
N ALA A 111 15.34 7.71 -4.26
CA ALA A 111 16.26 8.49 -5.07
C ALA A 111 15.53 9.69 -5.68
N GLU A 112 16.27 10.74 -6.03
CA GLU A 112 15.69 11.94 -6.66
C GLU A 112 15.10 11.65 -8.05
N TYR A 113 15.62 10.65 -8.75
CA TYR A 113 15.14 10.22 -10.06
C TYR A 113 15.02 8.71 -10.17
N VAL A 114 13.99 8.26 -10.89
CA VAL A 114 13.80 6.82 -11.16
C VAL A 114 13.29 6.58 -12.58
N ALA A 115 13.84 5.57 -13.24
CA ALA A 115 13.32 5.07 -14.51
C ALA A 115 12.18 4.07 -14.24
N ALA A 116 10.99 4.33 -14.78
CA ALA A 116 9.82 3.48 -14.63
C ALA A 116 9.25 3.08 -15.99
N SER A 117 8.78 1.84 -16.13
CA SER A 117 8.09 1.43 -17.36
C SER A 117 6.80 2.23 -17.53
N GLU A 118 6.48 2.64 -18.75
CA GLU A 118 5.19 3.25 -19.08
C GLU A 118 4.03 2.36 -18.59
N SER A 119 4.15 1.05 -18.76
CA SER A 119 3.12 0.07 -18.41
C SER A 119 2.75 -0.04 -16.93
N ILE A 120 3.56 0.53 -16.02
CA ILE A 120 3.33 0.54 -14.57
C ILE A 120 3.16 1.95 -14.00
N THR A 121 3.06 2.95 -14.87
CA THR A 121 2.92 4.37 -14.52
C THR A 121 1.52 4.87 -14.91
N VAL A 122 0.83 5.58 -14.01
CA VAL A 122 -0.47 6.22 -14.28
C VAL A 122 -0.37 7.74 -14.11
N PRO A 123 -1.20 8.52 -14.83
CA PRO A 123 -1.28 9.96 -14.60
C PRO A 123 -1.78 10.27 -13.19
N LEU A 124 -1.21 11.30 -12.57
CA LEU A 124 -1.66 11.86 -11.31
C LEU A 124 -2.74 12.92 -11.60
N PRO A 125 -3.99 12.76 -11.13
CA PRO A 125 -5.03 13.75 -11.36
C PRO A 125 -4.69 15.10 -10.74
N ALA A 126 -5.07 16.18 -11.41
CA ALA A 126 -4.89 17.54 -10.90
C ALA A 126 -5.55 17.71 -9.52
N GLY A 127 -4.84 18.37 -8.60
CA GLY A 127 -5.29 18.61 -7.23
C GLY A 127 -4.98 17.48 -6.24
N VAL A 128 -4.50 16.32 -6.68
CA VAL A 128 -3.98 15.27 -5.79
C VAL A 128 -2.49 15.50 -5.53
N SER A 129 -2.08 15.53 -4.26
CA SER A 129 -0.67 15.72 -3.91
C SER A 129 0.16 14.47 -4.21
N SER A 130 1.44 14.66 -4.55
CA SER A 130 2.37 13.55 -4.79
C SER A 130 2.51 12.64 -3.56
N ALA A 131 2.47 13.21 -2.35
CA ALA A 131 2.49 12.44 -1.11
C ALA A 131 1.25 11.54 -0.94
N ASP A 132 0.05 12.06 -1.20
CA ASP A 132 -1.18 11.26 -1.12
C ASP A 132 -1.18 10.15 -2.17
N ALA A 133 -0.72 10.47 -3.38
CA ALA A 133 -0.63 9.53 -4.49
C ALA A 133 0.41 8.43 -4.26
N ALA A 134 1.61 8.79 -3.79
CA ALA A 134 2.65 7.81 -3.42
C ALA A 134 2.20 6.89 -2.29
N GLY A 135 1.24 7.28 -1.45
CA GLY A 135 0.70 6.43 -0.40
C GLY A 135 -0.22 5.28 -0.87
N LEU A 136 -0.67 5.31 -2.13
CA LEU A 136 -1.67 4.38 -2.68
C LEU A 136 -1.13 3.06 -3.25
N PRO A 137 -0.01 2.99 -4.01
CA PRO A 137 0.14 1.91 -4.98
C PRO A 137 0.21 0.51 -4.35
N VAL A 138 1.05 0.24 -3.35
CA VAL A 138 1.00 -1.08 -2.69
C VAL A 138 -0.22 -1.22 -1.78
N ALA A 139 -0.46 -0.24 -0.91
CA ALA A 139 -1.43 -0.40 0.18
C ALA A 139 -2.89 -0.28 -0.30
N GLY A 140 -3.19 0.73 -1.12
CA GLY A 140 -4.50 0.99 -1.70
C GLY A 140 -4.92 -0.09 -2.70
N LEU A 141 -4.02 -0.52 -3.62
CA LEU A 141 -4.34 -1.63 -4.53
C LEU A 141 -4.64 -2.93 -3.76
N THR A 142 -3.86 -3.23 -2.72
CA THR A 142 -4.09 -4.41 -1.88
C THR A 142 -5.45 -4.33 -1.18
N ALA A 143 -5.79 -3.17 -0.61
CA ALA A 143 -7.08 -2.94 0.03
C ALA A 143 -8.24 -3.08 -0.97
N LEU A 144 -8.12 -2.47 -2.15
CA LEU A 144 -9.13 -2.55 -3.20
C LEU A 144 -9.36 -3.97 -3.68
N GLN A 145 -8.29 -4.73 -3.92
CA GLN A 145 -8.40 -6.12 -4.36
C GLN A 145 -9.01 -7.01 -3.28
N ALA A 146 -8.69 -6.78 -2.01
CA ALA A 146 -9.31 -7.50 -0.91
C ALA A 146 -10.82 -7.21 -0.79
N VAL A 147 -11.21 -5.94 -0.94
CA VAL A 147 -12.61 -5.51 -0.90
C VAL A 147 -13.37 -5.97 -2.16
N LYS A 148 -12.75 -5.96 -3.35
CA LYS A 148 -13.34 -6.56 -4.56
C LYS A 148 -13.50 -8.06 -4.42
N ALA A 149 -12.53 -8.76 -3.81
CA ALA A 149 -12.58 -10.21 -3.62
C ALA A 149 -13.79 -10.65 -2.80
N ILE A 150 -14.31 -9.81 -1.89
CA ILE A 150 -15.53 -10.06 -1.13
C ILE A 150 -16.83 -9.76 -1.89
N GLY A 151 -16.75 -9.33 -3.16
CA GLY A 151 -17.91 -9.05 -4.01
C GLY A 151 -18.40 -7.60 -3.94
N THR A 152 -17.62 -6.71 -3.33
CA THR A 152 -17.98 -5.29 -3.22
C THR A 152 -18.11 -4.66 -4.60
N LYS A 153 -19.18 -3.90 -4.77
CA LYS A 153 -19.44 -3.06 -5.94
C LYS A 153 -19.43 -1.60 -5.54
N PHE A 154 -18.85 -0.75 -6.38
CA PHE A 154 -18.73 0.69 -6.15
C PHE A 154 -19.71 1.51 -7.00
N ASP A 155 -20.66 0.86 -7.65
CA ASP A 155 -21.68 1.46 -8.53
C ASP A 155 -23.00 1.79 -7.80
N GLY A 156 -23.02 1.67 -6.46
CA GLY A 156 -24.20 1.88 -5.63
C GLY A 156 -25.22 0.72 -5.65
N THR A 157 -24.96 -0.36 -6.39
CA THR A 157 -25.86 -1.54 -6.46
C THR A 157 -25.51 -2.64 -5.45
N GLY A 158 -24.46 -2.42 -4.64
CA GLY A 158 -24.01 -3.37 -3.64
C GLY A 158 -25.05 -3.61 -2.54
N VAL A 159 -25.23 -4.88 -2.17
CA VAL A 159 -25.99 -5.25 -0.97
C VAL A 159 -25.02 -5.24 0.22
N GLY A 160 -25.31 -4.40 1.21
CA GLY A 160 -24.49 -4.29 2.42
C GLY A 160 -24.30 -5.64 3.12
N SER A 161 -23.09 -5.87 3.63
CA SER A 161 -22.68 -7.09 4.34
C SER A 161 -22.04 -6.67 5.65
N ASN A 162 -22.02 -7.54 6.65
CA ASN A 162 -21.28 -7.27 7.89
C ASN A 162 -19.82 -7.67 7.68
N ILE A 163 -18.93 -6.69 7.69
CA ILE A 163 -17.50 -6.88 7.43
C ILE A 163 -16.70 -6.51 8.67
N LEU A 164 -15.72 -7.35 8.99
CA LEU A 164 -14.66 -7.01 9.92
C LEU A 164 -13.37 -6.67 9.17
N ILE A 165 -12.71 -5.58 9.52
CA ILE A 165 -11.40 -5.20 8.99
C ILE A 165 -10.39 -5.17 10.13
N THR A 166 -9.37 -6.02 10.05
CA THR A 166 -8.35 -6.07 11.11
C THR A 166 -7.21 -5.10 10.84
N ALA A 167 -6.54 -4.65 11.91
CA ALA A 167 -5.44 -3.67 11.83
C ALA A 167 -5.82 -2.42 11.00
N ALA A 168 -7.05 -1.95 11.21
CA ALA A 168 -7.72 -0.94 10.40
C ALA A 168 -7.02 0.43 10.38
N SER A 169 -6.22 0.74 11.39
CA SER A 169 -5.43 1.97 11.42
C SER A 169 -4.13 1.90 10.61
N GLY A 170 -3.78 0.74 10.05
CA GLY A 170 -2.57 0.55 9.25
C GLY A 170 -2.73 1.01 7.80
N GLY A 171 -1.64 0.97 7.03
CA GLY A 171 -1.62 1.43 5.64
C GLY A 171 -2.65 0.74 4.73
N ILE A 172 -2.83 -0.58 4.82
CA ILE A 172 -3.85 -1.30 4.04
C ILE A 172 -5.24 -1.16 4.69
N GLY A 173 -5.30 -1.36 6.01
CA GLY A 173 -6.55 -1.34 6.77
C GLY A 173 -7.33 -0.03 6.61
N SER A 174 -6.64 1.10 6.59
CA SER A 174 -7.28 2.43 6.52
C SER A 174 -7.96 2.67 5.17
N TYR A 175 -7.37 2.19 4.07
CA TYR A 175 -8.05 2.19 2.77
C TYR A 175 -9.18 1.16 2.74
N ALA A 176 -8.99 -0.03 3.33
CA ALA A 176 -10.01 -1.07 3.31
C ALA A 176 -11.30 -0.64 4.03
N VAL A 177 -11.21 0.10 5.14
CA VAL A 177 -12.37 0.68 5.84
C VAL A 177 -13.13 1.61 4.89
N GLN A 178 -12.45 2.61 4.34
CA GLN A 178 -13.07 3.59 3.46
C GLN A 178 -13.71 2.94 2.23
N LEU A 179 -13.00 1.99 1.59
CA LEU A 179 -13.51 1.27 0.42
C LEU A 179 -14.70 0.37 0.76
N ALA A 180 -14.68 -0.33 1.89
CA ALA A 180 -15.83 -1.13 2.31
C ALA A 180 -17.05 -0.26 2.61
N LYS A 181 -16.85 0.94 3.19
CA LYS A 181 -17.91 1.92 3.41
C LYS A 181 -18.47 2.50 2.12
N LEU A 182 -17.61 2.84 1.16
CA LEU A 182 -18.04 3.23 -0.19
C LEU A 182 -18.84 2.12 -0.89
N GLY A 183 -18.57 0.86 -0.56
CA GLY A 183 -19.33 -0.32 -0.97
C GLY A 183 -20.66 -0.55 -0.23
N ASN A 184 -21.09 0.39 0.62
CA ASN A 184 -22.30 0.31 1.44
C ASN A 184 -22.32 -0.85 2.46
N HIS A 185 -21.15 -1.27 2.94
CA HIS A 185 -21.07 -2.30 3.97
C HIS A 185 -21.15 -1.74 5.40
N ASN A 186 -21.55 -2.60 6.34
CA ASN A 186 -21.45 -2.36 7.77
C ASN A 186 -20.07 -2.84 8.24
N VAL A 187 -19.22 -1.92 8.67
CA VAL A 187 -17.79 -2.15 8.91
C VAL A 187 -17.50 -2.06 10.41
N THR A 188 -17.22 -3.22 10.99
CA THR A 188 -16.47 -3.29 12.26
C THR A 188 -14.98 -3.29 11.95
N ALA A 189 -14.20 -2.58 12.73
CA ALA A 189 -12.77 -2.44 12.52
C ALA A 189 -12.00 -2.72 13.81
N THR A 190 -10.89 -3.47 13.75
CA THR A 190 -10.00 -3.60 14.91
C THR A 190 -8.74 -2.78 14.75
N CYS A 191 -8.36 -2.07 15.80
CA CYS A 191 -7.11 -1.32 15.87
C CYS A 191 -6.63 -1.25 17.33
N GLY A 192 -5.50 -0.60 17.61
CA GLY A 192 -5.11 -0.34 18.99
C GLY A 192 -5.87 0.87 19.54
N ALA A 193 -6.14 0.88 20.85
CA ALA A 193 -6.93 1.94 21.54
C ALA A 193 -6.67 3.38 21.06
N ARG A 194 -5.40 3.76 20.86
CA ARG A 194 -5.02 5.12 20.42
C ARG A 194 -5.56 5.55 19.05
N ASN A 195 -6.05 4.60 18.24
CA ASN A 195 -6.49 4.83 16.87
C ASN A 195 -8.01 4.63 16.68
N LEU A 196 -8.78 4.44 17.77
CA LEU A 196 -10.22 4.20 17.68
C LEU A 196 -10.96 5.36 17.01
N GLU A 197 -10.67 6.59 17.42
CA GLU A 197 -11.27 7.80 16.85
C GLU A 197 -10.92 7.96 15.37
N LEU A 198 -9.66 7.76 15.00
CA LEU A 198 -9.24 7.80 13.60
C LEU A 198 -10.00 6.78 12.74
N VAL A 199 -10.15 5.56 13.24
CA VAL A 199 -10.81 4.48 12.49
C VAL A 199 -12.31 4.75 12.33
N ALA A 200 -12.93 5.40 13.32
CA ALA A 200 -14.30 5.91 13.20
C ALA A 200 -14.40 7.06 12.18
N ASP A 201 -13.47 8.03 12.20
CA ASP A 201 -13.42 9.17 11.27
C ASP A 201 -13.32 8.73 9.79
N ILE A 202 -12.54 7.69 9.52
CA ILE A 202 -12.42 7.11 8.16
C ILE A 202 -13.60 6.18 7.79
N GLY A 203 -14.60 6.06 8.66
CA GLY A 203 -15.93 5.53 8.33
C GLY A 203 -16.32 4.22 9.00
N ALA A 204 -15.51 3.63 9.88
CA ALA A 204 -15.94 2.40 10.58
C ALA A 204 -17.21 2.67 11.41
N ASP A 205 -18.20 1.77 11.30
CA ASP A 205 -19.43 1.85 12.10
C ASP A 205 -19.17 1.45 13.57
N GLU A 206 -18.18 0.57 13.79
CA GLU A 206 -17.72 0.18 15.12
C GLU A 206 -16.21 -0.05 15.11
N ALA A 207 -15.49 0.57 16.05
CA ALA A 207 -14.06 0.38 16.24
C ALA A 207 -13.80 -0.37 17.56
N LEU A 208 -13.05 -1.47 17.48
CA LEU A 208 -12.71 -2.33 18.61
C LEU A 208 -11.20 -2.25 18.90
N ASP A 209 -10.84 -2.03 20.16
CA ASP A 209 -9.45 -2.20 20.59
C ASP A 209 -9.14 -3.69 20.68
N TYR A 210 -8.20 -4.18 19.87
CA TYR A 210 -7.87 -5.60 19.81
C TYR A 210 -7.35 -6.18 21.14
N LYS A 211 -6.97 -5.33 22.11
CA LYS A 211 -6.53 -5.73 23.45
C LYS A 211 -7.68 -5.93 24.45
N THR A 212 -8.88 -5.46 24.14
CA THR A 212 -10.08 -5.70 24.95
C THR A 212 -10.60 -7.13 24.73
N PRO A 213 -11.36 -7.71 25.67
CA PRO A 213 -11.99 -9.02 25.48
C PRO A 213 -12.84 -9.09 24.21
N GLU A 214 -13.61 -8.03 23.91
CA GLU A 214 -14.48 -7.92 22.74
C GLU A 214 -13.66 -7.88 21.44
N GLY A 215 -12.61 -7.06 21.41
CA GLY A 215 -11.70 -6.96 20.26
C GLY A 215 -10.90 -8.23 20.04
N ALA A 216 -10.43 -8.89 21.12
CA ALA A 216 -9.71 -10.17 21.03
C ALA A 216 -10.62 -11.30 20.54
N ALA A 217 -11.88 -11.31 20.96
CA ALA A 217 -12.90 -12.26 20.50
C ALA A 217 -13.51 -11.89 19.14
N LEU A 218 -13.14 -10.73 18.58
CA LEU A 218 -13.71 -10.17 17.35
C LEU A 218 -15.24 -10.13 17.43
N LYS A 219 -15.78 -9.64 18.54
CA LYS A 219 -17.23 -9.59 18.80
C LYS A 219 -17.70 -8.15 18.79
N ASN A 220 -18.52 -7.80 17.80
CA ASN A 220 -19.18 -6.49 17.76
C ASN A 220 -20.33 -6.42 18.78
N SER A 221 -20.69 -5.19 19.11
CA SER A 221 -21.78 -4.83 20.03
C SER A 221 -23.13 -5.45 19.66
N SER A 222 -23.41 -5.59 18.36
CA SER A 222 -24.68 -6.14 17.85
C SER A 222 -24.82 -7.66 17.99
N GLY A 223 -23.73 -8.38 18.27
CA GLY A 223 -23.66 -9.84 18.28
C GLY A 223 -23.78 -10.50 16.90
N LYS A 224 -23.94 -9.73 15.82
CA LYS A 224 -24.01 -10.25 14.45
C LYS A 224 -22.66 -10.86 14.04
N LYS A 225 -22.72 -11.96 13.30
CA LYS A 225 -21.54 -12.58 12.69
C LYS A 225 -21.15 -11.84 11.41
N TYR A 226 -19.87 -11.93 11.05
CA TYR A 226 -19.36 -11.29 9.85
C TYR A 226 -19.51 -12.20 8.63
N ASP A 227 -20.03 -11.63 7.55
CA ASP A 227 -20.06 -12.27 6.25
C ASP A 227 -18.66 -12.29 5.64
N TYR A 228 -17.88 -11.24 5.92
CA TYR A 228 -16.49 -11.16 5.49
C TYR A 228 -15.57 -10.65 6.58
N ILE A 229 -14.34 -11.16 6.60
CA ILE A 229 -13.24 -10.62 7.39
C ILE A 229 -12.11 -10.29 6.43
N VAL A 230 -11.77 -9.01 6.29
CA VAL A 230 -10.57 -8.58 5.57
C VAL A 230 -9.43 -8.51 6.57
N ASN A 231 -8.56 -9.51 6.55
CA ASN A 231 -7.43 -9.60 7.45
C ASN A 231 -6.23 -8.84 6.89
N THR A 232 -5.78 -7.79 7.60
CA THR A 232 -4.57 -7.03 7.25
C THR A 232 -3.43 -7.16 8.29
N THR A 233 -3.63 -7.95 9.35
CA THR A 233 -2.58 -8.28 10.31
C THR A 233 -1.80 -9.55 9.91
N ASN A 234 -0.48 -9.54 10.12
CA ASN A 234 0.35 -10.75 9.95
C ASN A 234 0.04 -11.84 11.01
N GLY A 235 -0.53 -11.46 12.17
CA GLY A 235 -0.71 -12.34 13.33
C GLY A 235 -2.07 -13.05 13.38
N GLY A 236 -2.99 -12.70 12.49
CA GLY A 236 -4.32 -13.29 12.42
C GLY A 236 -4.28 -14.79 12.17
N LYS A 237 -5.08 -15.57 12.89
CA LYS A 237 -5.18 -17.03 12.72
C LYS A 237 -6.60 -17.41 12.32
N TRP A 238 -6.71 -18.33 11.37
CA TRP A 238 -8.01 -18.92 10.98
C TRP A 238 -8.88 -19.36 12.16
N SER A 239 -8.30 -19.95 13.20
CA SER A 239 -9.01 -20.40 14.40
C SER A 239 -9.66 -19.26 15.19
N ALA A 240 -9.08 -18.06 15.17
CA ALA A 240 -9.66 -16.87 15.80
C ALA A 240 -10.78 -16.25 14.95
N PHE A 241 -10.68 -16.35 13.62
CA PHE A 241 -11.67 -15.79 12.70
C PHE A 241 -12.93 -16.66 12.55
N LYS A 242 -12.75 -17.98 12.43
CA LYS A 242 -13.83 -18.94 12.13
C LYS A 242 -15.05 -18.81 13.06
N PRO A 243 -14.92 -18.62 14.38
CA PRO A 243 -16.07 -18.45 15.28
C PRO A 243 -16.90 -17.19 15.00
N SER A 244 -16.28 -16.13 14.48
CA SER A 244 -16.94 -14.84 14.24
C SER A 244 -17.58 -14.73 12.85
N LEU A 245 -17.33 -15.69 11.96
CA LEU A 245 -17.94 -15.76 10.64
C LEU A 245 -19.40 -16.23 10.66
N SER A 246 -20.22 -15.70 9.74
CA SER A 246 -21.56 -16.19 9.42
C SER A 246 -21.48 -17.59 8.77
N SER A 247 -22.63 -18.23 8.53
CA SER A 247 -22.67 -19.64 8.07
C SER A 247 -21.89 -19.89 6.78
N HIS A 248 -21.83 -18.89 5.90
CA HIS A 248 -21.09 -18.91 4.62
C HIS A 248 -19.96 -17.86 4.58
N GLY A 249 -19.53 -17.39 5.74
CA GLY A 249 -18.60 -16.28 5.84
C GLY A 249 -17.20 -16.62 5.31
N ARG A 250 -16.48 -15.60 4.86
CA ARG A 250 -15.14 -15.75 4.28
C ARG A 250 -14.12 -14.78 4.85
N VAL A 251 -12.94 -15.29 5.15
CA VAL A 251 -11.74 -14.47 5.42
C VAL A 251 -11.01 -14.20 4.11
N VAL A 252 -10.69 -12.94 3.85
CA VAL A 252 -9.78 -12.51 2.80
C VAL A 252 -8.50 -12.01 3.46
N ASP A 253 -7.42 -12.77 3.31
CA ASP A 253 -6.14 -12.51 3.97
C ASP A 253 -5.12 -11.92 2.99
N VAL A 254 -4.67 -10.69 3.26
CA VAL A 254 -3.70 -9.98 2.40
C VAL A 254 -2.26 -10.16 2.87
N ALA A 255 -2.06 -10.76 4.05
CA ALA A 255 -0.75 -11.00 4.63
C ALA A 255 -0.67 -12.42 5.24
N PRO A 256 -0.90 -13.47 4.43
CA PRO A 256 -1.05 -14.82 4.96
C PRO A 256 0.25 -15.31 5.59
N ASN A 257 0.16 -15.72 6.85
CA ASN A 257 1.15 -16.60 7.45
C ASN A 257 0.95 -18.04 6.93
N PHE A 258 1.94 -18.92 7.19
CA PHE A 258 1.90 -20.31 6.73
C PHE A 258 0.62 -21.05 7.17
N GLY A 259 0.15 -20.81 8.39
CA GLY A 259 -1.09 -21.43 8.90
C GLY A 259 -2.32 -21.00 8.11
N ASN A 260 -2.45 -19.72 7.79
CA ASN A 260 -3.55 -19.22 6.95
C ASN A 260 -3.42 -19.68 5.50
N PHE A 261 -2.21 -19.83 4.97
CA PHE A 261 -2.01 -20.45 3.65
C PHE A 261 -2.54 -21.88 3.62
N VAL A 262 -2.19 -22.73 4.59
CA VAL A 262 -2.73 -24.08 4.71
C VAL A 262 -4.26 -24.06 4.87
N ALA A 263 -4.80 -23.18 5.72
CA ALA A 263 -6.24 -23.03 5.89
C ALA A 263 -6.96 -22.63 4.60
N SER A 264 -6.32 -21.85 3.72
CA SER A 264 -6.93 -21.45 2.44
C SER A 264 -7.20 -22.64 1.52
N ILE A 265 -6.31 -23.64 1.55
CA ILE A 265 -6.45 -24.88 0.77
C ILE A 265 -7.51 -25.79 1.41
N LEU A 266 -7.41 -26.00 2.74
CA LEU A 266 -8.31 -26.91 3.46
C LEU A 266 -9.77 -26.45 3.46
N THR A 267 -10.01 -25.15 3.31
CA THR A 267 -11.37 -24.58 3.38
C THR A 267 -12.02 -24.35 2.01
N LEU A 268 -11.38 -24.74 0.90
CA LEU A 268 -11.84 -24.44 -0.47
C LEU A 268 -13.30 -24.87 -0.73
N PHE A 269 -13.70 -26.03 -0.21
CA PHE A 269 -15.06 -26.60 -0.34
C PHE A 269 -15.90 -26.48 0.94
N SER A 270 -15.40 -25.79 1.98
CA SER A 270 -16.13 -25.57 3.23
C SER A 270 -17.15 -24.44 3.10
N LYS A 271 -18.21 -24.45 3.92
CA LYS A 271 -19.16 -23.31 3.97
C LYS A 271 -18.49 -22.02 4.42
N LYS A 272 -17.64 -22.10 5.46
CA LYS A 272 -16.75 -21.03 5.90
C LYS A 272 -15.39 -21.18 5.23
N LYS A 273 -14.87 -20.12 4.64
CA LYS A 273 -13.64 -20.17 3.83
C LYS A 273 -12.60 -19.16 4.26
N LEU A 274 -11.35 -19.45 3.94
CA LEU A 274 -10.27 -18.48 3.91
C LEU A 274 -9.70 -18.44 2.50
N SER A 275 -9.49 -17.25 1.96
CA SER A 275 -8.80 -17.02 0.70
C SER A 275 -7.69 -15.99 0.90
N THR A 276 -6.61 -16.11 0.14
CA THR A 276 -5.51 -15.15 0.17
C THR A 276 -5.62 -14.21 -1.02
N VAL A 277 -5.16 -12.96 -0.84
CA VAL A 277 -5.01 -12.00 -1.93
C VAL A 277 -3.53 -11.77 -2.13
N ILE A 278 -3.09 -12.02 -3.35
CA ILE A 278 -1.76 -11.65 -3.82
C ILE A 278 -1.95 -10.40 -4.67
N LEU A 279 -1.26 -9.31 -4.31
CA LEU A 279 -1.32 -8.05 -5.02
C LEU A 279 -0.99 -8.26 -6.50
N SER A 280 -1.96 -8.01 -7.37
CA SER A 280 -1.75 -7.87 -8.81
C SER A 280 -1.58 -6.40 -9.16
N LEU A 281 -0.69 -6.06 -10.09
CA LEU A 281 -0.59 -4.69 -10.58
C LEU A 281 -1.72 -4.42 -11.57
N GLY A 282 -2.64 -3.53 -11.18
CA GLY A 282 -3.76 -3.10 -12.02
C GLY A 282 -3.71 -1.59 -12.22
N MET A 283 -3.43 -1.15 -13.45
CA MET A 283 -3.38 0.28 -13.78
C MET A 283 -4.75 0.94 -13.64
N GLU A 284 -5.81 0.24 -14.08
CA GLU A 284 -7.19 0.73 -13.90
C GLU A 284 -7.59 0.81 -12.43
N ASP A 285 -7.15 -0.14 -11.61
CA ASP A 285 -7.38 -0.11 -10.17
C ASP A 285 -6.67 1.09 -9.52
N LEU A 286 -5.44 1.41 -9.94
CA LEU A 286 -4.72 2.56 -9.41
C LEU A 286 -5.35 3.89 -9.88
N ARG A 287 -5.75 3.98 -11.16
CA ARG A 287 -6.50 5.13 -11.68
C ARG A 287 -7.82 5.34 -10.92
N PHE A 288 -8.56 4.26 -10.67
CA PHE A 288 -9.79 4.30 -9.89
C PHE A 288 -9.55 4.86 -8.48
N LEU A 289 -8.50 4.39 -7.78
CA LEU A 289 -8.16 4.91 -6.46
C LEU A 289 -7.79 6.40 -6.49
N LEU A 290 -7.02 6.84 -7.48
CA LEU A 290 -6.63 8.24 -7.63
C LEU A 290 -7.84 9.15 -7.89
N GLU A 291 -8.80 8.70 -8.71
CA GLU A 291 -10.05 9.45 -8.92
C GLU A 291 -10.87 9.51 -7.63
N LEU A 292 -10.93 8.44 -6.82
CA LEU A 292 -11.57 8.52 -5.50
C LEU A 292 -10.88 9.52 -4.56
N VAL A 293 -9.55 9.63 -4.61
CA VAL A 293 -8.81 10.63 -3.82
C VAL A 293 -9.10 12.05 -4.31
N LYS A 294 -9.09 12.27 -5.62
CA LYS A 294 -9.45 13.54 -6.25
C LYS A 294 -10.88 13.98 -5.90
N GLU A 295 -11.83 13.04 -5.90
CA GLU A 295 -13.22 13.26 -5.50
C GLU A 295 -13.42 13.36 -3.97
N ARG A 296 -12.33 13.22 -3.18
CA ARG A 296 -12.34 13.21 -1.71
C ARG A 296 -13.21 12.10 -1.09
N LYS A 297 -13.49 11.04 -1.86
CA LYS A 297 -14.16 9.83 -1.41
C LYS A 297 -13.21 8.84 -0.73
N LEU A 298 -11.91 8.98 -1.00
CA LEU A 298 -10.85 8.22 -0.36
C LEU A 298 -9.77 9.19 0.14
N LYS A 299 -9.28 8.98 1.35
CA LYS A 299 -8.20 9.77 1.97
C LYS A 299 -7.00 8.88 2.23
N THR A 300 -5.83 9.33 1.79
CA THR A 300 -4.55 8.78 2.21
C THR A 300 -4.28 9.19 3.65
N VAL A 301 -4.41 8.25 4.59
CA VAL A 301 -4.04 8.49 5.99
C VAL A 301 -2.52 8.47 6.09
N ILE A 302 -1.92 9.64 6.26
CA ILE A 302 -0.46 9.79 6.42
C ILE A 302 -0.12 9.83 7.91
N ASP A 303 0.69 8.88 8.35
CA ASP A 303 1.24 8.84 9.71
C ASP A 303 2.30 9.92 9.90
N SER A 304 3.23 10.00 8.95
CA SER A 304 4.36 10.92 9.01
C SER A 304 4.93 11.21 7.63
N ARG A 305 5.45 12.44 7.49
CA ARG A 305 6.21 12.93 6.34
C ARG A 305 7.63 13.19 6.79
N HIS A 306 8.59 12.70 6.03
CA HIS A 306 10.02 12.85 6.32
C HIS A 306 10.71 13.46 5.11
N PRO A 307 11.59 14.46 5.28
CA PRO A 307 12.44 14.90 4.18
C PRO A 307 13.39 13.77 3.78
N PHE A 308 13.86 13.78 2.54
CA PHE A 308 14.76 12.75 1.99
C PHE A 308 15.98 12.49 2.87
N GLU A 309 16.57 13.53 3.46
CA GLU A 309 17.72 13.44 4.38
C GLU A 309 17.40 12.61 5.64
N LYS A 310 16.12 12.39 5.96
CA LYS A 310 15.64 11.58 7.07
C LYS A 310 14.95 10.28 6.63
N ALA A 311 15.25 9.77 5.44
CA ALA A 311 14.74 8.47 4.97
C ALA A 311 15.01 7.31 5.96
N ALA A 312 16.10 7.37 6.75
CA ALA A 312 16.36 6.40 7.81
C ALA A 312 15.31 6.41 8.94
N ASP A 313 14.84 7.59 9.35
CA ASP A 313 13.79 7.74 10.37
C ASP A 313 12.45 7.20 9.84
N ALA A 314 12.15 7.49 8.58
CA ALA A 314 10.98 6.95 7.88
C ALA A 314 11.04 5.41 7.81
N TRP A 315 12.21 4.85 7.53
CA TRP A 315 12.44 3.41 7.49
C TRP A 315 12.21 2.76 8.86
N GLU A 316 12.74 3.36 9.93
CA GLU A 316 12.55 2.90 11.30
C GLU A 316 11.07 2.96 11.73
N LYS A 317 10.37 4.03 11.34
CA LYS A 317 8.95 4.18 11.59
C LYS A 317 8.15 3.04 10.95
N SER A 318 8.44 2.68 9.70
CA SER A 318 7.83 1.55 9.00
C SER A 318 8.17 0.21 9.68
N LEU A 319 9.43 0.00 10.06
CA LEU A 319 9.92 -1.20 10.75
C LEU A 319 9.22 -1.46 12.09
N SER A 320 8.93 -0.39 12.85
CA SER A 320 8.28 -0.48 14.17
C SER A 320 6.91 -1.17 14.13
N SER A 321 6.28 -1.28 12.96
CA SER A 321 4.91 -1.80 12.79
C SER A 321 3.85 -1.03 13.60
N HIS A 322 4.18 0.20 14.00
CA HIS A 322 3.32 1.11 14.76
C HIS A 322 2.96 2.37 13.99
N ALA A 323 3.17 2.40 12.67
CA ALA A 323 2.70 3.50 11.83
C ALA A 323 1.16 3.47 11.72
N THR A 324 0.55 4.64 11.90
CA THR A 324 -0.89 4.87 11.75
C THR A 324 -1.18 5.38 10.33
N GLY A 325 -1.22 4.47 9.36
CA GLY A 325 -1.36 4.79 7.93
C GLY A 325 -0.05 4.68 7.16
N LYS A 326 0.24 5.68 6.32
CA LYS A 326 1.36 5.69 5.37
C LYS A 326 2.53 6.53 5.88
N VAL A 327 3.75 6.03 5.68
CA VAL A 327 4.99 6.77 5.92
C VAL A 327 5.49 7.28 4.57
N ILE A 328 5.66 8.60 4.47
CA ILE A 328 6.05 9.29 3.23
C ILE A 328 7.44 9.90 3.39
N VAL A 329 8.25 9.77 2.34
CA VAL A 329 9.51 10.49 2.16
C VAL A 329 9.30 11.51 1.03
N GLU A 330 9.61 12.78 1.29
CA GLU A 330 9.51 13.89 0.33
C GLU A 330 10.91 14.30 -0.12
N MET A 331 11.07 14.50 -1.44
CA MET A 331 12.37 14.73 -2.10
C MET A 331 12.79 16.20 -2.13
#